data_AF-A0A974GYF0-F1
#
_entry.id   AF-A0A974GYF0-F1
#
_cell.length_a   1.000
_cell.length_b   1.000
_cell.length_c   1.000
_cell.angle_alpha   90.00
_cell.angle_beta   90.00
_cell.angle_gamma   90.00
#
_symmetry.space_group_name_H-M   'P 1'
#
loop_
_entity.id
_entity.type
_entity.pdbx_description
1 polymer ?
#
loop_
_entity_poly.entity_id
_entity_poly.type
_entity_poly.pdbx_seq_one_letter_code
_entity_poly.pdbx_strand_id
1 'polypeptide(L)'
;MRNLKNRIREHLNTIRSGSDTTPVSRHFKECNGSDIRQLSVQGIERVVSSPRGGDLQKKLLRAEVKWIYKLCTRHPNGLNSTFDISCFV
;
A
#
# COMPACT_ATOMS: atom_id res chain seq x y z
N MET A 1 5.45 15.26 0.79
CA MET A 1 4.32 14.31 0.78
C MET A 1 4.42 13.42 -0.46
N ARG A 2 4.43 12.09 -0.32
CA ARG A 2 4.50 11.17 -1.47
C ARG A 2 3.16 11.12 -2.19
N ASN A 3 3.17 11.32 -3.51
CA ASN A 3 1.99 11.11 -4.35
C ASN A 3 1.88 9.63 -4.79
N LEU A 4 0.71 9.25 -5.31
CA LEU A 4 0.44 7.87 -5.77
C LEU A 4 1.45 7.38 -6.81
N LYS A 5 1.82 8.22 -7.78
CA LYS A 5 2.76 7.86 -8.85
C LYS A 5 4.14 7.46 -8.31
N ASN A 6 4.64 8.18 -7.31
CA ASN A 6 5.93 7.86 -6.68
C ASN A 6 5.85 6.54 -5.90
N ARG A 7 4.75 6.28 -5.18
CA ARG A 7 4.53 5.01 -4.48
C ARG A 7 4.50 3.82 -5.45
N ILE A 8 3.80 3.97 -6.58
CA ILE A 8 3.75 2.93 -7.62
C ILE A 8 5.15 2.67 -8.18
N ARG A 9 5.92 3.72 -8.47
CA ARG A 9 7.30 3.58 -8.97
C ARG A 9 8.20 2.82 -7.99
N GLU A 10 8.06 3.07 -6.69
CA GLU A 10 8.82 2.35 -5.64
C GLU A 10 8.49 0.86 -5.63
N HIS A 11 7.20 0.51 -5.69
CA HIS A 11 6.79 -0.90 -5.79
C HIS A 11 7.33 -1.55 -7.07
N LEU A 12 7.19 -0.89 -8.22
CA LEU A 12 7.72 -1.39 -9.50
C LEU A 12 9.23 -1.63 -9.45
N ASN A 13 10.00 -0.70 -8.88
CA ASN A 13 11.45 -0.85 -8.76
C ASN A 13 11.83 -2.00 -7.83
N THR A 14 11.09 -2.18 -6.72
CA THR A 14 11.34 -3.26 -5.77
C THR A 14 11.02 -4.63 -6.39
N ILE A 15 9.92 -4.74 -7.13
CA ILE A 15 9.58 -5.96 -7.88
C ILE A 15 10.67 -6.25 -8.92
N ARG A 16 11.03 -5.25 -9.74
CA ARG A 16 12.06 -5.42 -10.79
C ARG A 16 13.42 -5.87 -10.26
N SER A 17 13.78 -5.49 -9.03
CA SER A 17 15.04 -5.91 -8.44
C SER A 17 15.01 -7.35 -7.90
N GLY A 18 13.86 -8.02 -7.88
CA GLY A 18 13.71 -9.37 -7.32
C GLY A 18 13.93 -9.41 -5.80
N SER A 19 13.73 -8.27 -5.12
CA SER A 19 13.93 -8.12 -3.69
C SER A 19 12.84 -8.83 -2.89
N ASP A 20 13.19 -9.43 -1.75
CA ASP A 20 12.23 -10.06 -0.83
C ASP A 20 11.90 -9.19 0.39
N THR A 21 12.31 -7.91 0.35
CA THR A 21 12.14 -6.97 1.47
C THR A 21 10.71 -6.50 1.69
N THR A 22 9.84 -6.60 0.69
CA THR A 22 8.41 -6.24 0.81
C THR A 22 7.51 -7.42 0.50
N PRO A 23 6.34 -7.56 1.16
CA PRO A 23 5.40 -8.64 0.87
C PRO A 23 4.98 -8.72 -0.61
N VAL A 24 4.78 -7.56 -1.24
CA VAL A 24 4.42 -7.46 -2.67
C VAL A 24 5.53 -8.03 -3.56
N SER A 25 6.77 -7.61 -3.34
CA SER A 25 7.89 -8.05 -4.19
C SER A 25 8.20 -9.53 -4.01
N ARG A 26 8.15 -10.02 -2.76
CA ARG A 26 8.30 -11.45 -2.46
C ARG A 26 7.23 -12.29 -3.18
N HIS A 27 5.97 -11.88 -3.10
CA HIS A 27 4.87 -12.57 -3.77
C HIS A 27 5.04 -12.60 -5.30
N PHE A 28 5.44 -11.48 -5.91
CA PHE A 28 5.72 -11.44 -7.35
C PHE A 28 6.87 -12.36 -7.74
N LYS A 29 7.95 -12.38 -6.96
CA LYS A 29 9.08 -13.29 -7.21
C LYS A 29 8.65 -14.75 -7.17
N GLU A 30 7.87 -15.14 -6.17
CA GLU A 30 7.41 -16.52 -5.96
C GLU A 30 6.37 -16.96 -7.00
N CYS A 31 5.42 -16.09 -7.36
CA CYS A 31 4.27 -16.47 -8.19
C CYS A 31 4.44 -16.20 -9.68
N ASN A 32 5.26 -15.22 -10.09
CA ASN A 32 5.38 -14.84 -11.50
C ASN A 32 6.80 -14.43 -11.94
N GLY A 33 7.83 -14.75 -11.14
CA GLY A 33 9.21 -14.44 -11.50
C GLY A 33 9.52 -12.95 -11.56
N SER A 34 8.81 -12.13 -10.77
CA SER A 34 8.94 -10.67 -10.75
C SER A 34 8.47 -9.95 -12.02
N ASP A 35 7.55 -10.54 -12.79
CA ASP A 35 6.98 -9.92 -13.99
C ASP A 35 6.00 -8.78 -13.65
N ILE A 36 6.48 -7.54 -13.76
CA ILE A 36 5.68 -6.34 -13.51
C ILE A 36 4.49 -6.16 -14.45
N ARG A 37 4.42 -6.87 -15.60
CA ARG A 37 3.26 -6.81 -16.51
C ARG A 37 2.00 -7.39 -15.87
N GLN A 38 2.17 -8.20 -14.81
CA GLN A 38 1.07 -8.76 -14.01
C GLN A 38 0.56 -7.78 -12.94
N LEU A 39 1.17 -6.59 -12.80
CA LEU A 39 0.73 -5.59 -11.82
C LEU A 39 -0.37 -4.68 -12.40
N SER A 40 -1.51 -4.63 -11.71
CA SER A 40 -2.53 -3.59 -11.89
C SER A 40 -2.62 -2.72 -10.63
N VAL A 41 -2.85 -1.42 -10.81
CA VAL A 41 -2.97 -0.48 -9.70
C VAL A 41 -4.18 0.43 -9.88
N GLN A 42 -4.94 0.61 -8.80
CA GLN A 42 -6.08 1.50 -8.74
C GLN A 42 -6.02 2.36 -7.47
N GLY A 43 -6.31 3.65 -7.60
CA GLY A 43 -6.52 4.53 -6.43
C GLY A 43 -7.90 4.27 -5.82
N ILE A 44 -7.96 4.09 -4.50
CA ILE A 44 -9.22 3.78 -3.79
C ILE A 44 -9.90 5.04 -3.27
N GLU A 45 -9.17 5.88 -2.53
CA GLU A 45 -9.70 7.10 -1.90
C GLU A 45 -8.68 8.24 -2.02
N ARG A 46 -9.13 9.42 -2.45
CA ARG A 46 -8.31 10.64 -2.43
C ARG A 46 -8.50 11.37 -1.10
N VAL A 47 -7.54 11.23 -0.20
CA VAL A 47 -7.54 11.96 1.08
C VAL A 47 -6.99 13.37 0.86
N VAL A 48 -7.79 14.39 1.19
CA VAL A 48 -7.41 15.80 1.08
C VAL A 48 -7.31 16.46 2.45
N SER A 49 -6.37 17.40 2.60
CA SER A 49 -6.31 18.26 3.79
C SER A 49 -7.52 19.19 3.85
N SER A 50 -8.01 19.44 5.06
CA SER A 50 -9.03 20.45 5.29
C SER A 50 -8.45 21.85 5.07
N PRO A 51 -9.23 22.81 4.54
CA PRO A 51 -8.78 24.20 4.37
C PRO A 51 -8.28 24.84 5.68
N ARG A 52 -8.82 24.38 6.81
CA ARG A 52 -8.49 24.85 8.17
C ARG A 52 -7.24 24.18 8.77
N GLY A 53 -6.45 23.47 7.96
CA GLY A 53 -5.36 22.64 8.44
C GLY A 53 -5.84 21.34 9.07
N GLY A 54 -4.90 20.53 9.55
CA GLY A 54 -5.14 19.22 10.18
C GLY A 54 -4.05 18.21 9.81
N ASP A 55 -3.93 17.17 10.64
CA ASP A 55 -2.93 16.12 10.43
C ASP A 55 -3.35 15.17 9.29
N LEU A 56 -2.83 15.46 8.10
CA LEU A 56 -3.03 14.67 6.90
C LEU A 56 -2.43 13.27 7.01
N GLN A 57 -1.35 13.10 7.76
CA GLN A 57 -0.74 11.79 8.00
C GLN A 57 -1.68 10.93 8.84
N LYS A 58 -2.24 11.47 9.93
CA LYS A 58 -3.25 10.75 10.73
C LYS A 58 -4.48 10.39 9.90
N LYS A 59 -4.92 11.25 8.98
CA LYS A 59 -6.03 10.94 8.04
C LYS A 59 -5.67 9.82 7.07
N LEU A 60 -4.47 9.84 6.50
CA LEU A 60 -4.00 8.79 5.60
C LEU A 60 -3.91 7.43 6.30
N LEU A 61 -3.35 7.39 7.53
CA LEU A 61 -3.26 6.16 8.33
C LEU A 61 -4.65 5.59 8.64
N ARG A 62 -5.61 6.44 9.04
CA ARG A 62 -6.99 6.01 9.28
C ARG A 62 -7.68 5.50 8.01
N ALA A 63 -7.44 6.13 6.86
CA ALA A 63 -7.95 5.66 5.57
C ALA A 63 -7.34 4.30 5.18
N GLU A 64 -6.04 4.11 5.39
CA GLU A 64 -5.34 2.84 5.14
C GLU A 64 -5.94 1.71 5.99
N VAL A 65 -6.08 1.90 7.30
CA VAL A 65 -6.70 0.92 8.21
C VAL A 65 -8.13 0.57 7.77
N LYS A 66 -8.94 1.58 7.44
CA LYS A 66 -10.31 1.41 6.94
C LYS A 66 -10.35 0.52 5.70
N TRP A 67 -9.47 0.75 4.73
CA TRP A 67 -9.49 0.01 3.46
C TRP A 67 -8.86 -1.39 3.58
N ILE A 68 -7.85 -1.57 4.43
CA ILE A 68 -7.33 -2.92 4.76
C ILE A 68 -8.43 -3.78 5.37
N TYR A 69 -9.22 -3.21 6.29
CA TYR A 69 -10.35 -3.91 6.88
C TYR A 69 -11.46 -4.19 5.86
N LYS A 70 -11.93 -3.17 5.12
CA LYS A 70 -13.04 -3.31 4.17
C LYS A 70 -12.76 -4.27 3.01
N LEU A 71 -11.53 -4.33 2.52
CA LEU A 71 -11.13 -5.18 1.40
C LEU A 71 -10.55 -6.53 1.83
N CYS A 72 -10.48 -6.80 3.13
CA CYS A 72 -9.94 -8.05 3.69
C CYS A 72 -8.53 -8.39 3.19
N THR A 73 -7.66 -7.41 2.97
CA THR A 73 -6.34 -7.59 2.32
C THR A 73 -5.21 -7.99 3.28
N ARG A 74 -5.54 -8.49 4.46
CA ARG A 74 -4.57 -8.99 5.46
C ARG A 74 -4.16 -10.42 5.12
N HIS A 75 -2.94 -10.79 5.47
CA HIS A 75 -2.49 -12.18 5.37
C HIS A 75 -3.42 -13.12 6.17
N PRO A 76 -3.81 -14.30 5.65
CA PRO A 76 -3.35 -14.94 4.40
C PRO A 76 -4.08 -14.50 3.12
N ASN A 77 -5.21 -13.79 3.23
CA ASN A 77 -6.05 -13.45 2.08
C ASN A 77 -5.51 -12.27 1.25
N GLY A 78 -4.51 -11.56 1.75
CA GLY A 78 -3.82 -10.50 1.04
C GLY A 78 -2.42 -10.24 1.57
N LEU A 79 -1.78 -9.20 1.07
CA LEU A 79 -0.35 -8.94 1.26
C LEU A 79 -0.03 -7.95 2.39
N ASN A 80 -1.03 -7.48 3.13
CA ASN A 80 -0.80 -6.66 4.34
C ASN A 80 -0.45 -7.57 5.51
N SER A 81 0.83 -7.61 5.88
CA SER A 81 1.37 -8.43 6.97
C SER A 81 1.22 -7.78 8.35
N THR A 82 1.13 -6.46 8.41
CA THR A 82 0.93 -5.68 9.65
C THR A 82 -0.41 -4.97 9.61
N PHE A 83 -1.06 -4.83 10.76
CA PHE A 83 -2.29 -4.08 10.92
C PHE A 83 -2.19 -3.18 12.16
N ASP A 84 -1.56 -2.02 11.97
CA ASP A 84 -1.38 -1.02 13.03
C ASP A 84 -2.60 -0.08 13.09
N ILE A 85 -3.24 -0.03 14.25
CA ILE A 85 -4.42 0.81 14.53
C ILE A 85 -4.10 1.98 15.48
N SER A 86 -2.81 2.23 15.77
CA SER A 86 -2.34 3.31 16.66
C SER A 86 -2.86 4.70 16.27
N CYS A 87 -3.21 4.92 15.01
CA CYS A 87 -3.80 6.18 14.53
C CYS A 87 -5.19 6.51 15.11
N PHE A 88 -5.82 5.57 15.84
CA PHE A 88 -7.10 5.79 16.55
C PHE A 88 -6.94 6.15 18.03
N VAL A 89 -5.74 5.98 18.59
CA VAL A 89 -5.36 6.47 19.92
C VAL A 89 -4.95 7.95 19.82
#